data_AF-A0A947JYZ7-F1
#
_entry.id   AF-A0A947JYZ7-F1
#
_cell.length_a   1.000
_cell.length_b   1.000
_cell.length_c   1.000
_cell.angle_alpha   90.00
_cell.angle_beta   90.00
_cell.angle_gamma   90.00
#
_symmetry.space_group_name_H-M   'P 1'
#
loop_
_entity.id
_entity.type
_entity.pdbx_description
1 polymer ?
#
loop_
_entity_poly.entity_id
_entity_poly.type
_entity_poly.pdbx_seq_one_letter_code
_entity_poly.pdbx_strand_id
1 'polypeptide(L)'
;MNKLLEICGVKRDEVDRRRQERSLSHLERLAGEHSAPRGFARALAGKAQTGFGLIAEIKRASPSKGLIRADFDPAAHAAAYQAGGA
;
A
#
# COMPACT_ATOMS: atom_id res chain seq x y z
N MET A 1 -22.22 -6.40 12.35
CA MET A 1 -21.40 -5.20 12.61
C MET A 1 -20.67 -4.82 11.32
N ASN A 2 -20.68 -3.55 10.91
CA ASN A 2 -20.10 -3.13 9.63
C ASN A 2 -18.57 -2.97 9.75
N LYS A 3 -17.81 -3.90 9.17
CA LYS A 3 -16.33 -3.93 9.27
C LYS A 3 -15.66 -2.68 8.71
N LEU A 4 -16.25 -2.05 7.69
CA LEU A 4 -15.71 -0.82 7.11
C LEU A 4 -15.83 0.36 8.10
N LEU A 5 -16.94 0.45 8.84
CA LEU A 5 -17.10 1.49 9.87
C LEU A 5 -16.07 1.34 10.99
N GLU A 6 -15.78 0.12 11.42
CA GLU A 6 -14.73 -0.19 12.40
C GLU A 6 -13.35 0.26 11.91
N ILE A 7 -12.97 -0.12 10.68
CA ILE A 7 -11.69 0.27 10.06
C ILE A 7 -11.58 1.80 9.95
N CYS A 8 -12.65 2.47 9.53
CA CYS A 8 -12.69 3.93 9.41
C CYS A 8 -12.57 4.62 10.77
N GLY A 9 -13.23 4.10 11.81
CA GLY A 9 -13.12 4.63 13.16
C GLY A 9 -11.69 4.60 13.67
N VAL A 10 -11.07 3.41 13.66
CA VAL A 10 -9.67 3.24 14.08
C VAL A 10 -8.71 4.13 13.27
N LYS A 11 -8.94 4.28 11.96
CA LYS A 11 -8.08 5.12 11.11
C LYS A 11 -8.16 6.60 11.47
N ARG A 12 -9.32 7.12 11.88
CA ARG A 12 -9.47 8.52 12.32
C ARG A 12 -8.65 8.76 13.59
N ASP A 13 -8.82 7.90 14.59
CA ASP A 13 -8.07 7.98 15.85
C ASP A 13 -6.55 7.92 15.61
N GLU A 14 -6.10 7.03 14.71
CA GLU A 14 -4.69 6.95 14.31
C GLU A 14 -4.18 8.23 13.63
N VAL A 15 -4.98 8.83 12.75
CA VAL A 15 -4.62 10.08 12.07
C VAL A 15 -4.54 11.23 13.05
N ASP A 16 -5.50 11.35 13.96
CA ASP A 16 -5.54 12.41 14.97
C ASP A 16 -4.32 12.34 15.90
N ARG A 17 -3.97 11.13 16.37
CA ARG A 17 -2.74 10.93 17.14
C ARG A 17 -1.48 11.33 16.35
N ARG A 18 -1.35 10.88 15.10
CA ARG A 18 -0.15 11.17 14.28
C ARG A 18 -0.01 12.65 13.92
N ARG A 19 -1.12 13.38 13.79
CA ARG A 19 -1.11 14.85 13.57
C ARG A 19 -0.52 15.61 14.75
N GLN A 20 -0.65 15.09 15.97
CA GLN A 20 -0.02 15.67 17.16
C GLN A 20 1.50 15.41 17.18
N GLU A 21 1.95 14.31 16.59
CA GLU A 21 3.37 13.93 16.54
C GLU A 21 4.14 14.61 15.40
N ARG A 22 3.49 14.88 14.27
CA ARG A 22 4.11 15.48 13.08
C ARG A 22 3.16 16.45 12.40
N SER A 23 3.61 17.70 12.22
CA SER A 23 2.84 18.71 11.48
C SER A 23 2.70 18.33 10.00
N LEU A 24 1.63 18.85 9.36
CA LEU A 24 1.44 18.71 7.93
C LEU A 24 2.60 19.31 7.13
N SER A 25 3.09 20.49 7.52
CA SER A 25 4.21 21.16 6.87
C SER A 25 5.51 20.34 6.89
N HIS A 26 5.76 19.60 7.97
CA HIS A 26 6.89 18.67 8.02
C HIS A 26 6.70 17.54 6.99
N LEU A 27 5.50 16.95 6.93
CA LEU A 27 5.21 15.89 5.96
C LEU A 27 5.34 16.37 4.51
N GLU A 28 4.92 17.60 4.21
CA GLU A 28 5.09 18.22 2.88
C GLU A 28 6.56 18.37 2.49
N ARG A 29 7.41 18.84 3.42
CA ARG A 29 8.87 18.92 3.18
C ARG A 29 9.46 17.55 2.86
N LEU A 30 9.14 16.53 3.66
CA LEU A 30 9.62 15.17 3.42
C LEU A 30 9.13 14.60 2.10
N ALA A 31 7.86 14.86 1.75
CA ALA A 31 7.32 14.46 0.46
C ALA A 31 8.09 15.11 -0.70
N GLY A 32 8.54 16.36 -0.54
CA GLY A 32 9.39 17.06 -1.52
C GLY A 32 10.82 16.51 -1.64
N GLU A 33 11.34 15.87 -0.59
CA GLU A 33 12.67 15.24 -0.58
C GLU A 33 12.69 13.84 -1.21
N HIS A 34 11.52 13.23 -1.44
CA HIS A 34 11.41 11.92 -2.06
C HIS A 34 11.60 11.98 -3.59
N SER A 35 12.06 10.85 -4.16
CA SER A 35 12.14 10.67 -5.60
C SER A 35 10.78 10.84 -6.28
N ALA A 36 10.79 11.29 -7.54
CA ALA A 36 9.59 11.42 -8.34
C ALA A 36 8.73 10.13 -8.34
N PRO A 37 7.39 10.25 -8.37
CA PRO A 37 6.49 9.09 -8.46
C PRO A 37 6.81 8.20 -9.67
N ARG A 38 6.74 6.88 -9.48
CA ARG A 38 7.12 5.88 -10.50
C ARG A 38 6.15 5.78 -11.70
N GLY A 39 4.95 6.38 -11.59
CA GLY A 39 3.95 6.37 -12.66
C GLY A 39 3.05 5.11 -12.66
N PHE A 40 2.36 4.86 -11.55
CA PHE A 40 1.52 3.67 -11.34
C PHE A 40 0.49 3.42 -12.46
N ALA A 41 -0.34 4.42 -12.78
CA ALA A 41 -1.36 4.30 -13.82
C ALA A 41 -0.77 4.06 -15.21
N ARG A 42 0.35 4.73 -15.54
CA ARG A 42 1.07 4.55 -16.81
C ARG A 42 1.60 3.12 -16.94
N ALA A 43 2.16 2.54 -15.87
CA ALA A 43 2.67 1.18 -15.89
C ALA A 43 1.57 0.15 -16.16
N LEU A 44 0.41 0.29 -15.48
CA LEU A 44 -0.75 -0.57 -15.71
C LEU A 44 -1.28 -0.44 -17.14
N ALA A 45 -1.48 0.79 -17.61
CA ALA A 45 -1.96 1.05 -18.96
C ALA A 45 -0.99 0.51 -20.02
N GLY A 46 0.32 0.64 -19.82
CA GLY A 46 1.34 0.10 -20.73
C GLY A 46 1.32 -1.43 -20.81
N LYS A 47 1.26 -2.12 -19.66
CA LYS A 47 1.19 -3.59 -19.61
C LYS A 47 -0.11 -4.15 -20.19
N ALA A 48 -1.23 -3.42 -20.01
CA ALA A 48 -2.53 -3.80 -20.54
C ALA A 48 -2.62 -3.76 -22.07
N GLN A 49 -1.65 -3.15 -22.78
CA GLN A 49 -1.64 -3.11 -24.24
C GLN A 49 -1.35 -4.48 -24.88
N THR A 50 -0.51 -5.29 -24.23
CA THR A 50 -0.05 -6.58 -24.78
C THR A 50 -0.33 -7.75 -23.85
N GLY A 51 -0.91 -7.49 -22.66
CA GLY A 51 -1.23 -8.48 -21.66
C GLY A 51 -2.06 -7.89 -20.53
N PHE A 52 -1.73 -8.22 -19.28
CA PHE A 52 -2.46 -7.76 -18.10
C PHE A 52 -1.65 -6.73 -17.31
N GLY A 53 -2.30 -5.62 -16.95
CA GLY A 53 -1.81 -4.74 -15.89
C GLY A 53 -2.09 -5.36 -14.52
N LEU A 54 -1.15 -6.12 -13.97
CA LEU A 54 -1.30 -6.79 -12.69
C LEU A 54 -0.85 -5.88 -11.53
N ILE A 55 -1.70 -5.74 -10.52
CA ILE A 55 -1.31 -5.19 -9.21
C ILE A 55 -1.18 -6.36 -8.24
N ALA A 56 0.05 -6.76 -7.93
CA ALA A 56 0.31 -7.83 -6.97
C ALA A 56 0.33 -7.29 -5.54
N GLU A 57 -0.65 -7.67 -4.71
CA GLU A 57 -0.80 -7.20 -3.33
C GLU A 57 0.03 -8.05 -2.35
N ILE A 58 0.91 -7.43 -1.56
CA ILE A 58 1.61 -8.08 -0.45
C ILE A 58 0.73 -7.99 0.80
N LYS A 59 0.05 -9.09 1.17
CA LYS A 59 -0.92 -9.11 2.29
C LYS A 59 -0.61 -10.18 3.33
N ARG A 60 -0.52 -9.79 4.60
CA ARG A 60 -0.27 -10.72 5.73
C ARG A 60 -1.55 -11.41 6.22
N ALA A 61 -2.63 -10.65 6.37
CA ALA A 61 -3.89 -11.11 6.92
C ALA A 61 -5.07 -10.27 6.38
N SER A 62 -6.30 -10.77 6.53
CA SER A 62 -7.51 -9.99 6.27
C SER A 62 -8.61 -10.29 7.29
N PRO A 63 -9.58 -9.37 7.50
CA PRO A 63 -10.73 -9.64 8.35
C PRO A 63 -11.54 -10.89 7.96
N SER A 64 -11.61 -11.22 6.67
CA SER A 64 -12.41 -12.34 6.16
C SER A 64 -11.67 -13.67 6.12
N LYS A 65 -10.33 -13.67 6.08
CA LYS A 65 -9.50 -14.88 5.92
C LYS A 65 -8.53 -15.12 7.07
N GLY A 66 -8.43 -14.21 8.04
CA GLY A 66 -7.45 -14.31 9.11
C GLY A 66 -6.03 -14.21 8.56
N LEU A 67 -5.10 -14.96 9.13
CA LEU A 67 -3.72 -15.04 8.66
C LEU A 67 -3.66 -15.68 7.27
N ILE A 68 -3.13 -14.94 6.30
CA ILE A 68 -2.96 -15.39 4.91
C ILE A 68 -1.56 -15.95 4.71
N ARG A 69 -0.56 -15.30 5.32
CA ARG A 69 0.84 -15.73 5.21
C ARG A 69 1.57 -15.53 6.54
N ALA A 70 2.01 -16.63 7.14
CA ALA A 70 2.77 -16.64 8.38
C ALA A 70 4.20 -16.10 8.16
N ASP A 71 4.89 -16.66 7.17
CA ASP A 71 6.23 -16.23 6.74
C ASP A 71 6.13 -14.99 5.87
N PHE A 72 6.16 -13.83 6.52
CA PHE A 72 5.86 -12.55 5.90
C PHE A 72 7.11 -11.69 5.70
N ASP A 73 7.79 -11.87 4.57
CA ASP A 73 8.89 -11.00 4.10
C ASP A 73 8.44 -10.13 2.91
N PRO A 74 8.06 -8.86 3.15
CA PRO A 74 7.62 -7.97 2.08
C PRO A 74 8.66 -7.72 0.99
N ALA A 75 9.95 -7.70 1.32
CA ALA A 75 11.00 -7.40 0.34
C ALA A 75 11.18 -8.58 -0.63
N ALA A 76 11.26 -9.80 -0.09
CA ALA A 76 11.31 -11.00 -0.91
C ALA A 76 10.04 -11.18 -1.76
N HIS A 77 8.85 -10.87 -1.22
CA HIS A 77 7.60 -10.94 -1.98
C HIS A 77 7.56 -9.92 -3.12
N ALA A 78 8.02 -8.69 -2.88
CA ALA A 78 8.10 -7.68 -3.93
C ALA A 78 9.02 -8.12 -5.08
N ALA A 79 10.20 -8.65 -4.76
CA ALA A 79 11.14 -9.16 -5.77
C ALA A 79 10.54 -10.34 -6.56
N ALA A 80 9.86 -11.27 -5.88
CA ALA A 80 9.19 -12.39 -6.52
C ALA A 80 8.04 -11.94 -7.44
N TYR A 81 7.24 -10.95 -7.05
CA TYR A 81 6.18 -10.39 -7.89
C TYR A 81 6.74 -9.71 -9.14
N GLN A 82 7.81 -8.92 -8.99
CA GLN A 82 8.50 -8.32 -10.14
C GLN A 82 9.05 -9.38 -11.09
N ALA A 83 9.70 -10.43 -10.58
CA ALA A 83 10.20 -11.54 -11.40
C ALA A 83 9.06 -12.32 -12.09
N GLY A 84 7.90 -12.41 -11.44
CA GLY A 84 6.67 -12.98 -12.00
C GLY A 84 5.95 -12.09 -13.02
N GLY A 85 6.47 -10.88 -13.30
CA GLY A 85 5.95 -9.99 -14.34
C GLY A 85 4.99 -8.90 -13.87
N ALA A 86 4.81 -8.75 -12.55
CA ALA A 86 4.11 -7.59 -11.97
C ALA A 86 4.96 -6.31 -12.05
#